data_AF-A0AAX0AY92-F1
#
_entry.id   AF-A0AAX0AY92-F1
#
_cell.length_a   1.000
_cell.length_b   1.000
_cell.length_c   1.000
_cell.angle_alpha   90.00
_cell.angle_beta   90.00
_cell.angle_gamma   90.00
#
_symmetry.space_group_name_H-M   'P 1'
#
loop_
_entity.id
_entity.type
_entity.pdbx_description
1 polymer ?
#
loop_
_entity_poly.entity_id
_entity_poly.type
_entity_poly.pdbx_seq_one_letter_code
_entity_poly.pdbx_strand_id
1 'polypeptide(L)'
;MLRVKRLVCLLSIILILDTYDVSTITPFNALATDVVEDNNIEITHNEKTESKENSIDEINNEKIEQRELIKKKEAEEKEQEKSVTPEWRDFILTFYTSLDSENSSAGPVTCQNKPLTPGGVANNVIPLNTQIYLDGYGQVTVNDKGSDKYFGVDNRLDVFVQREPGENDHDYFRRVNSYGVQRVRGYIVK
;
A
#
# COMPACT_ATOMS: atom_id res chain seq x y z
N MET A 1 11.03 -34.11 -68.26
CA MET A 1 9.64 -33.81 -67.84
C MET A 1 9.48 -34.15 -66.36
N LEU A 2 8.75 -33.31 -65.62
CA LEU A 2 8.37 -33.39 -64.19
C LEU A 2 9.52 -33.12 -63.18
N ARG A 3 9.37 -32.31 -62.12
CA ARG A 3 8.28 -31.44 -61.64
C ARG A 3 8.85 -30.51 -60.56
N VAL A 4 8.59 -29.22 -60.71
CA VAL A 4 8.80 -28.16 -59.71
C VAL A 4 7.82 -28.36 -58.55
N LYS A 5 8.32 -28.69 -57.35
CA LYS A 5 7.72 -28.44 -56.01
C LYS A 5 8.91 -28.51 -55.03
N ARG A 6 9.30 -27.47 -54.29
CA ARG A 6 8.57 -26.95 -53.14
C ARG A 6 9.03 -25.53 -52.84
N LEU A 7 8.09 -24.62 -53.00
CA LEU A 7 8.07 -23.27 -52.45
C LEU A 7 7.78 -23.37 -50.93
N VAL A 8 8.30 -22.40 -50.18
CA VAL A 8 7.90 -22.01 -48.80
C VAL A 8 8.31 -22.95 -47.67
N CYS A 9 9.50 -22.72 -47.09
CA CYS A 9 9.77 -23.14 -45.71
C CYS A 9 10.88 -22.29 -45.05
N LEU A 10 10.90 -20.97 -45.28
CA LEU A 10 11.95 -20.08 -44.75
C LEU A 10 11.41 -18.75 -44.21
N LEU A 11 10.20 -18.75 -43.65
CA LEU A 11 9.60 -17.56 -43.02
C LEU A 11 8.91 -17.86 -41.68
N SER A 12 9.41 -18.85 -40.96
CA SER A 12 9.07 -19.10 -39.56
C SER A 12 10.31 -18.94 -38.70
N ILE A 13 10.95 -17.76 -38.78
CA ILE A 13 11.73 -17.26 -37.64
C ILE A 13 10.69 -16.81 -36.65
N ILE A 14 10.42 -17.72 -35.73
CA ILE A 14 9.61 -17.56 -34.54
C ILE A 14 10.07 -16.27 -33.86
N LEU A 15 9.18 -15.28 -33.80
CA LEU A 15 9.26 -14.22 -32.81
C LEU A 15 9.17 -14.91 -31.44
N ILE A 16 10.32 -15.24 -30.87
CA ILE A 16 10.42 -15.57 -29.45
C ILE A 16 10.20 -14.23 -28.75
N LEU A 17 8.92 -13.89 -28.56
CA LEU A 17 8.53 -12.97 -27.53
C LEU A 17 8.90 -13.67 -26.23
N ASP A 18 9.93 -13.16 -25.55
CA ASP A 18 10.17 -13.44 -24.14
C ASP A 18 8.93 -12.95 -23.37
N THR A 19 7.88 -13.78 -23.34
CA THR A 19 6.85 -13.68 -22.33
C THR A 19 7.49 -14.18 -21.05
N TYR A 20 8.19 -13.28 -20.36
CA TYR A 20 8.40 -13.47 -18.94
C TYR A 20 7.01 -13.71 -18.33
N ASP A 21 6.82 -14.89 -17.73
CA ASP A 21 5.61 -15.21 -16.96
C ASP A 21 5.46 -14.17 -15.84
N VAL A 22 4.80 -13.06 -16.15
CA VAL A 22 4.28 -12.15 -15.14
C VAL A 22 3.01 -12.84 -14.63
N SER A 23 3.15 -13.60 -13.55
CA SER A 23 2.02 -14.22 -12.87
C SER A 23 0.97 -13.14 -12.57
N THR A 24 -0.25 -13.33 -13.05
CA THR A 24 -1.37 -12.39 -12.87
C THR A 24 -2.16 -12.65 -11.58
N ILE A 25 -1.64 -13.50 -10.69
CA ILE A 25 -2.30 -13.89 -9.45
C ILE A 25 -1.97 -12.82 -8.40
N THR A 26 -2.97 -12.06 -7.95
CA THR A 26 -2.82 -11.15 -6.80
C THR A 26 -3.10 -11.95 -5.52
N PRO A 27 -2.08 -12.27 -4.70
CA PRO A 27 -2.22 -13.17 -3.56
C PRO A 27 -3.00 -12.59 -2.38
N PHE A 28 -3.23 -11.28 -2.37
CA PHE A 28 -4.08 -10.61 -1.39
C PHE A 28 -4.48 -9.24 -1.92
N ASN A 29 -5.60 -8.75 -1.41
CA ASN A 29 -5.87 -7.32 -1.35
C ASN A 29 -5.59 -6.90 0.08
N ALA A 30 -4.67 -5.96 0.28
CA ALA A 30 -4.50 -5.33 1.57
C ALA A 30 -5.79 -4.55 1.87
N LEU A 31 -6.64 -5.07 2.75
CA LEU A 31 -7.74 -4.30 3.30
C LEU A 31 -7.12 -3.17 4.12
N ALA A 32 -7.37 -1.94 3.68
CA ALA A 32 -7.03 -0.73 4.38
C ALA A 32 -7.60 -0.83 5.80
N THR A 33 -6.73 -1.00 6.80
CA THR A 33 -7.12 -0.88 8.20
C THR A 33 -7.42 0.59 8.45
N ASP A 34 -8.70 0.89 8.57
CA ASP A 34 -9.32 1.99 9.30
C ASP A 34 -8.39 3.17 9.59
N VAL A 35 -8.40 4.16 8.69
CA VAL A 35 -8.32 5.54 9.17
C VAL A 35 -9.53 5.69 10.08
N VAL A 36 -9.27 5.72 11.38
CA VAL A 36 -10.26 5.97 12.42
C VAL A 36 -11.16 7.11 11.92
N GLU A 37 -12.44 6.77 11.72
CA GLU A 37 -13.52 7.72 11.52
C GLU A 37 -13.33 8.87 12.52
N ASP A 38 -13.25 10.10 12.01
CA ASP A 38 -13.38 11.28 12.83
C ASP A 38 -14.65 11.11 13.66
N ASN A 39 -14.46 10.85 14.96
CA ASN A 39 -15.55 10.80 15.91
C ASN A 39 -16.26 12.15 15.84
N ASN A 40 -17.42 12.16 15.17
CA ASN A 40 -18.40 13.22 15.26
C ASN A 40 -18.67 13.47 16.74
N ILE A 41 -18.08 14.53 17.28
CA ILE A 41 -18.43 15.03 18.61
C ILE A 41 -19.85 15.56 18.48
N GLU A 42 -20.82 14.74 18.85
CA GLU A 42 -22.19 15.13 19.10
C GLU A 42 -22.17 16.10 20.29
N ILE A 43 -22.15 17.40 20.01
CA ILE A 43 -22.29 18.44 21.02
C ILE A 43 -23.76 18.47 21.44
N THR A 44 -24.11 17.67 22.44
CA THR A 44 -25.37 17.77 23.16
C THR A 44 -25.36 19.05 23.99
N HIS A 45 -25.83 20.17 23.42
CA HIS A 45 -26.07 21.39 24.18
C HIS A 45 -27.30 21.20 25.08
N ASN A 46 -27.00 20.92 26.35
CA ASN A 46 -27.95 20.96 27.46
C ASN A 46 -28.20 22.45 27.77
N GLU A 47 -29.38 22.96 27.42
CA GLU A 47 -29.79 24.32 27.77
C GLU A 47 -29.93 24.44 29.29
N LYS A 48 -29.10 25.28 29.89
CA LYS A 48 -29.41 25.92 31.17
C LYS A 48 -29.18 27.41 31.04
N THR A 49 -30.30 28.12 31.03
CA THR A 49 -30.49 29.55 30.96
C THR A 49 -29.79 30.24 32.13
N GLU A 50 -28.91 31.20 31.85
CA GLU A 50 -28.63 32.33 32.74
C GLU A 50 -28.22 33.55 31.89
N SER A 51 -29.06 34.58 31.94
CA SER A 51 -28.97 35.81 31.17
C SER A 51 -27.82 36.71 31.64
N LYS A 52 -26.91 37.05 30.73
CA LYS A 52 -26.12 38.29 30.77
C LYS A 52 -26.23 38.99 29.42
N GLU A 53 -26.80 40.19 29.45
CA GLU A 53 -26.99 41.08 28.31
C GLU A 53 -25.62 41.60 27.84
N ASN A 54 -25.03 40.97 26.83
CA ASN A 54 -23.93 41.56 26.06
C ASN A 54 -24.50 42.31 24.87
N SER A 55 -23.92 43.48 24.56
CA SER A 55 -24.42 44.39 23.51
C SER A 55 -24.40 43.72 22.13
N ILE A 56 -25.41 44.00 21.32
CA ILE A 56 -25.62 43.40 19.98
C ILE A 56 -24.40 43.59 19.06
N ASP A 57 -23.65 44.68 19.26
CA ASP A 57 -22.46 45.02 18.47
C ASP A 57 -21.26 44.10 18.77
N GLU A 58 -21.14 43.61 20.00
CA GLU A 58 -20.07 42.71 20.43
C GLU A 58 -20.28 41.29 19.87
N ILE A 59 -21.55 40.82 19.88
CA ILE A 59 -21.95 39.54 19.28
C ILE A 59 -21.73 39.54 17.75
N ASN A 60 -21.95 40.68 17.09
CA ASN A 60 -21.76 40.81 15.65
C ASN A 60 -20.27 40.82 15.28
N ASN A 61 -19.41 41.48 16.06
CA ASN A 61 -17.96 41.46 15.84
C ASN A 61 -17.36 40.07 16.08
N GLU A 62 -17.75 39.38 17.15
CA GLU A 62 -17.28 38.00 17.41
C GLU A 62 -17.70 37.04 16.28
N LYS A 63 -18.92 37.18 15.73
CA LYS A 63 -19.36 36.39 14.58
C LYS A 63 -18.58 36.69 13.30
N ILE A 64 -18.12 37.92 13.11
CA ILE A 64 -17.29 38.30 11.95
C ILE A 64 -15.90 37.69 12.09
N GLU A 65 -15.27 37.82 13.26
CA GLU A 65 -13.96 37.23 13.53
C GLU A 65 -13.96 35.71 13.38
N GLN A 66 -14.99 35.02 13.90
CA GLN A 66 -15.13 33.58 13.73
C GLN A 66 -15.28 33.17 12.27
N ARG A 67 -16.02 33.94 11.46
CA ARG A 67 -16.17 33.68 10.01
C ARG A 67 -14.87 33.90 9.24
N GLU A 68 -14.06 34.88 9.63
CA GLU A 68 -12.75 35.10 9.01
C GLU A 68 -11.75 34.00 9.38
N LEU A 69 -11.76 33.54 10.63
CA LEU A 69 -10.99 32.38 11.10
C LEU A 69 -11.39 31.10 10.36
N ILE A 70 -12.68 30.86 10.16
CA ILE A 70 -13.19 29.72 9.39
C ILE A 70 -12.76 29.82 7.93
N LYS A 71 -12.94 30.98 7.28
CA LYS A 71 -12.49 31.17 5.89
C LYS A 71 -10.98 31.01 5.72
N LYS A 72 -10.19 31.41 6.72
CA LYS A 72 -8.75 31.26 6.71
C LYS A 72 -8.35 29.80 6.89
N LYS A 73 -8.99 29.07 7.81
CA LYS A 73 -8.83 27.60 7.94
C LYS A 73 -9.25 26.86 6.68
N GLU A 74 -10.39 27.20 6.09
CA GLU A 74 -10.86 26.59 4.82
C GLU A 74 -9.91 26.92 3.65
N ALA A 75 -9.28 28.09 3.65
CA ALA A 75 -8.28 28.46 2.65
C ALA A 75 -6.94 27.73 2.88
N GLU A 76 -6.52 27.56 4.13
CA GLU A 76 -5.34 26.77 4.51
C GLU A 76 -5.54 25.27 4.22
N GLU A 77 -6.73 24.73 4.50
CA GLU A 77 -7.16 23.36 4.15
C GLU A 77 -7.22 23.18 2.64
N LYS A 78 -7.75 24.16 1.88
CA LYS A 78 -7.73 24.14 0.40
C LYS A 78 -6.33 24.31 -0.19
N GLU A 79 -5.41 24.98 0.49
CA GLU A 79 -4.00 25.02 0.10
C GLU A 79 -3.25 23.73 0.45
N GLN A 80 -3.64 23.02 1.52
CA GLN A 80 -3.17 21.66 1.83
C GLN A 80 -3.76 20.61 0.88
N GLU A 81 -4.99 20.79 0.39
CA GLU A 81 -5.63 20.01 -0.67
C GLU A 81 -5.17 20.38 -2.09
N LYS A 82 -4.12 21.20 -2.25
CA LYS A 82 -3.43 21.30 -3.56
C LYS A 82 -3.07 19.89 -3.97
N SER A 83 -3.76 19.38 -4.99
CA SER A 83 -3.65 18.02 -5.52
C SER A 83 -2.19 17.70 -5.84
N VAL A 84 -1.46 17.19 -4.86
CA VAL A 84 -0.15 16.59 -5.10
C VAL A 84 -0.48 15.30 -5.82
N THR A 85 -0.43 15.35 -7.15
CA THR A 85 -0.54 14.15 -7.96
C THR A 85 0.49 13.16 -7.43
N PRO A 86 0.07 11.95 -6.99
CA PRO A 86 1.00 11.00 -6.40
C PRO A 86 2.10 10.67 -7.40
N GLU A 87 3.33 10.60 -6.91
CA GLU A 87 4.48 10.23 -7.72
C GLU A 87 4.49 8.71 -7.90
N TRP A 88 3.93 8.26 -9.02
CA TRP A 88 3.87 6.85 -9.37
C TRP A 88 5.23 6.32 -9.81
N ARG A 89 5.62 5.17 -9.27
CA ARG A 89 6.84 4.44 -9.62
C ARG A 89 6.60 2.94 -9.71
N ASP A 90 7.53 2.24 -10.35
CA ASP A 90 7.48 0.79 -10.49
C ASP A 90 8.09 0.11 -9.27
N PHE A 91 7.38 -0.88 -8.73
CA PHE A 91 7.85 -1.74 -7.66
C PHE A 91 8.01 -3.18 -8.15
N ILE A 92 9.00 -3.87 -7.60
CA ILE A 92 9.23 -5.30 -7.77
C ILE A 92 8.80 -5.99 -6.47
N LEU A 93 7.82 -6.86 -6.55
CA LEU A 93 7.30 -7.62 -5.42
C LEU A 93 7.86 -9.04 -5.45
N THR A 94 8.33 -9.49 -4.29
CA THR A 94 8.46 -10.91 -3.94
C THR A 94 7.56 -11.21 -2.75
N PHE A 95 7.41 -12.50 -2.41
CA PHE A 95 6.49 -12.94 -1.37
C PHE A 95 7.20 -13.93 -0.46
N TYR A 96 6.93 -13.83 0.84
CA TYR A 96 7.50 -14.71 1.84
C TYR A 96 6.45 -15.18 2.85
N THR A 97 6.74 -16.31 3.50
CA THR A 97 5.87 -16.94 4.49
C THR A 97 6.30 -16.62 5.93
N SER A 98 5.45 -17.00 6.89
CA SER A 98 5.80 -17.07 8.31
C SER A 98 6.55 -18.35 8.71
N LEU A 99 7.04 -19.15 7.76
CA LEU A 99 7.82 -20.36 8.06
C LEU A 99 9.20 -19.99 8.59
N ASP A 100 9.68 -20.70 9.60
CA ASP A 100 11.00 -20.48 10.19
C ASP A 100 12.14 -20.54 9.17
N SER A 101 11.98 -21.34 8.09
CA SER A 101 12.97 -21.44 7.01
C SER A 101 13.15 -20.17 6.18
N GLU A 102 12.14 -19.29 6.18
CA GLU A 102 12.16 -18.01 5.45
C GLU A 102 12.37 -16.81 6.39
N ASN A 103 12.38 -17.05 7.69
CA ASN A 103 12.55 -16.03 8.72
C ASN A 103 13.90 -16.22 9.42
N SER A 104 14.34 -15.17 10.11
CA SER A 104 15.55 -15.29 10.94
C SER A 104 15.30 -16.19 12.16
N SER A 105 16.32 -16.41 12.98
CA SER A 105 16.17 -17.11 14.26
C SER A 105 15.18 -16.44 15.24
N ALA A 106 14.70 -15.23 14.94
CA ALA A 106 13.66 -14.55 15.71
C ALA A 106 12.24 -15.14 15.46
N GLY A 107 12.06 -15.99 14.44
CA GLY A 107 10.76 -16.53 14.05
C GLY A 107 9.91 -15.54 13.25
N PRO A 108 8.59 -15.75 13.14
CA PRO A 108 7.67 -14.97 12.30
C PRO A 108 7.28 -13.63 12.93
N VAL A 109 8.28 -12.79 13.14
CA VAL A 109 8.16 -11.43 13.66
C VAL A 109 8.92 -10.47 12.77
N THR A 110 8.43 -9.23 12.71
CA THR A 110 9.12 -8.12 12.07
C THR A 110 10.45 -7.81 12.75
N CYS A 111 11.30 -6.99 12.11
CA CYS A 111 12.52 -6.42 12.69
C CYS A 111 12.32 -5.65 14.01
N GLN A 112 11.09 -5.25 14.33
CA GLN A 112 10.72 -4.60 15.60
C GLN A 112 10.18 -5.59 16.65
N ASN A 113 10.31 -6.90 16.41
CA ASN A 113 9.77 -7.97 17.24
C ASN A 113 8.24 -7.90 17.43
N LYS A 114 7.54 -7.41 16.41
CA LYS A 114 6.06 -7.42 16.35
C LYS A 114 5.59 -8.57 15.45
N PRO A 115 4.41 -9.16 15.69
CA PRO A 115 3.85 -10.19 14.80
C PRO A 115 3.77 -9.72 13.35
N LEU A 116 4.02 -10.63 12.41
CA LEU A 116 3.75 -10.38 11.00
C LEU A 116 2.24 -10.22 10.76
N THR A 117 1.86 -9.21 9.99
CA THR A 117 0.45 -8.90 9.69
C THR A 117 0.25 -8.76 8.18
N PRO A 118 -0.91 -9.17 7.63
CA PRO A 118 -1.25 -8.93 6.23
C PRO A 118 -1.02 -7.46 5.84
N GLY A 119 -0.46 -7.23 4.64
CA GLY A 119 -0.08 -5.89 4.18
C GLY A 119 1.27 -5.38 4.71
N GLY A 120 1.96 -6.14 5.57
CA GLY A 120 3.34 -5.87 5.95
C GLY A 120 4.33 -6.20 4.84
N VAL A 121 5.33 -5.32 4.64
CA VAL A 121 6.41 -5.53 3.66
C VAL A 121 7.79 -5.26 4.24
N ALA A 122 8.78 -5.98 3.71
CA ALA A 122 10.20 -5.78 4.00
C ALA A 122 10.88 -4.91 2.94
N ASN A 123 11.63 -3.90 3.40
CA ASN A 123 12.51 -3.08 2.56
C ASN A 123 13.55 -2.36 3.42
N ASN A 124 14.83 -2.30 2.99
CA ASN A 124 15.90 -1.74 3.83
C ASN A 124 16.13 -0.24 3.61
N VAL A 125 15.63 0.35 2.52
CA VAL A 125 15.84 1.75 2.14
C VAL A 125 14.68 2.65 2.55
N ILE A 126 13.44 2.21 2.33
CA ILE A 126 12.24 2.95 2.69
C ILE A 126 12.08 2.97 4.23
N PRO A 127 11.78 4.14 4.84
CA PRO A 127 11.58 4.24 6.27
C PRO A 127 10.49 3.30 6.79
N LEU A 128 10.67 2.76 8.00
CA LEU A 128 9.64 1.96 8.67
C LEU A 128 8.36 2.80 8.89
N ASN A 129 7.21 2.12 8.88
CA ASN A 129 5.85 2.66 8.94
C ASN A 129 5.43 3.50 7.72
N THR A 130 6.22 3.49 6.63
CA THR A 130 5.82 4.14 5.38
C THR A 130 4.67 3.35 4.74
N GLN A 131 3.60 4.05 4.37
CA GLN A 131 2.46 3.48 3.66
C GLN A 131 2.66 3.63 2.15
N ILE A 132 2.39 2.57 1.40
CA ILE A 132 2.57 2.51 -0.06
C ILE A 132 1.28 1.96 -0.66
N TYR A 133 0.70 2.69 -1.61
CA TYR A 133 -0.36 2.13 -2.45
C TYR A 133 0.27 1.38 -3.61
N LEU A 134 -0.18 0.13 -3.84
CA LEU A 134 0.23 -0.73 -4.93
C LEU A 134 -0.99 -1.09 -5.79
N ASP A 135 -0.93 -0.80 -7.08
CA ASP A 135 -2.01 -1.09 -8.02
C ASP A 135 -2.29 -2.60 -8.08
N GLY A 136 -3.56 -2.97 -7.92
CA GLY A 136 -4.00 -4.37 -7.83
C GLY A 136 -3.78 -5.07 -6.47
N TYR A 137 -3.16 -4.39 -5.51
CA TYR A 137 -2.81 -4.96 -4.18
C TYR A 137 -3.34 -4.14 -3.00
N GLY A 138 -3.63 -2.85 -3.20
CA GLY A 138 -4.05 -1.96 -2.13
C GLY A 138 -2.87 -1.37 -1.35
N GLN A 139 -3.11 -1.02 -0.09
CA GLN A 139 -2.15 -0.29 0.73
C GLN A 139 -1.30 -1.23 1.59
N VAL A 140 0.01 -1.11 1.50
CA VAL A 140 0.97 -1.88 2.30
C VAL A 140 1.79 -0.97 3.21
N THR A 141 2.37 -1.54 4.27
CA THR A 141 3.18 -0.82 5.26
C THR A 141 4.56 -1.44 5.36
N VAL A 142 5.60 -0.62 5.22
CA VAL A 142 6.99 -1.05 5.43
C VAL A 142 7.21 -1.24 6.93
N ASN A 143 7.14 -2.47 7.43
CA ASN A 143 7.29 -2.78 8.85
C ASN A 143 8.40 -3.79 9.14
N ASP A 144 9.06 -4.31 8.10
CA ASP A 144 10.09 -5.32 8.23
C ASP A 144 11.35 -5.00 7.43
N LYS A 145 12.41 -5.80 7.64
CA LYS A 145 13.70 -5.72 6.95
C LYS A 145 14.09 -7.08 6.40
N GLY A 146 14.73 -7.06 5.23
CA GLY A 146 15.16 -8.27 4.54
C GLY A 146 16.68 -8.34 4.36
N SER A 147 17.15 -9.30 3.58
CA SER A 147 18.56 -9.38 3.18
C SER A 147 19.00 -8.14 2.39
N ASP A 148 20.08 -7.48 2.81
CA ASP A 148 20.65 -6.32 2.12
C ASP A 148 20.96 -6.58 0.65
N LYS A 149 21.33 -7.82 0.30
CA LYS A 149 21.63 -8.21 -1.09
C LYS A 149 20.46 -7.96 -2.04
N TYR A 150 19.22 -8.12 -1.58
CA TYR A 150 18.03 -8.02 -2.41
C TYR A 150 17.18 -6.80 -2.08
N PHE A 151 17.15 -6.38 -0.81
CA PHE A 151 16.24 -5.33 -0.32
C PHE A 151 16.94 -4.02 0.04
N GLY A 152 18.23 -3.88 -0.29
CA GLY A 152 18.99 -2.63 -0.23
C GLY A 152 18.69 -1.65 -1.37
N VAL A 153 17.51 -1.75 -2.00
CA VAL A 153 17.03 -0.86 -3.07
C VAL A 153 15.63 -0.34 -2.71
N ASP A 154 15.26 0.83 -3.23
CA ASP A 154 14.06 1.56 -2.81
C ASP A 154 12.76 1.15 -3.53
N ASN A 155 12.86 0.22 -4.48
CA ASN A 155 11.74 -0.21 -5.32
C ASN A 155 11.45 -1.71 -5.27
N ARG A 156 12.10 -2.47 -4.37
CA ARG A 156 11.83 -3.91 -4.19
C ARG A 156 11.25 -4.18 -2.82
N LEU A 157 10.09 -4.83 -2.78
CA LEU A 157 9.37 -5.14 -1.55
C LEU A 157 9.22 -6.65 -1.41
N ASP A 158 9.52 -7.20 -0.22
CA ASP A 158 9.12 -8.57 0.12
C ASP A 158 7.81 -8.52 0.88
N VAL A 159 6.78 -9.21 0.39
CA VAL A 159 5.43 -9.07 0.88
C VAL A 159 5.04 -10.29 1.70
N PHE A 160 4.66 -10.05 2.96
CA PHE A 160 4.22 -11.13 3.83
C PHE A 160 2.85 -11.64 3.36
N VAL A 161 2.77 -12.95 3.11
CA VAL A 161 1.51 -13.62 2.80
C VAL A 161 1.10 -14.48 3.98
N GLN A 162 -0.09 -14.25 4.53
CA GLN A 162 -0.60 -15.05 5.65
C GLN A 162 -0.89 -16.50 5.23
N ARG A 163 -0.64 -17.44 6.14
CA ARG A 163 -1.04 -18.84 5.99
C ARG A 163 -2.56 -18.96 5.99
N GLU A 164 -3.08 -19.78 5.09
CA GLU A 164 -4.52 -20.07 5.06
C GLU A 164 -4.91 -21.06 6.18
N PRO A 165 -6.14 -20.98 6.72
CA PRO A 165 -6.60 -21.93 7.74
C PRO A 165 -6.50 -23.39 7.26
N GLY A 166 -5.81 -24.24 8.02
CA GLY A 166 -5.63 -25.65 7.70
C GLY A 166 -4.53 -25.96 6.68
N GLU A 167 -3.82 -24.94 6.19
CA GLU A 167 -2.71 -25.11 5.26
C GLU A 167 -1.45 -25.65 5.97
N ASN A 168 -0.92 -26.75 5.45
CA ASN A 168 0.34 -27.31 5.95
C ASN A 168 1.54 -26.51 5.41
N ASP A 169 2.70 -26.66 6.04
CA ASP A 169 3.91 -25.90 5.70
C ASP A 169 4.33 -26.05 4.23
N HIS A 170 4.20 -27.26 3.69
CA HIS A 170 4.61 -27.54 2.31
C HIS A 170 3.69 -26.86 1.30
N ASP A 171 2.38 -26.89 1.51
CA ASP A 171 1.41 -26.25 0.63
C ASP A 171 1.48 -24.72 0.76
N TYR A 172 1.68 -24.21 1.98
CA TYR A 172 1.90 -22.79 2.24
C TYR A 172 3.12 -22.25 1.51
N PHE A 173 4.27 -22.91 1.67
CA PHE A 173 5.50 -22.56 0.96
C PHE A 173 5.29 -22.59 -0.56
N ARG A 174 4.68 -23.68 -1.07
CA ARG A 174 4.46 -23.85 -2.52
C ARG A 174 3.54 -22.77 -3.08
N ARG A 175 2.43 -22.45 -2.41
CA ARG A 175 1.47 -21.42 -2.82
C ARG A 175 2.15 -20.05 -2.86
N VAL A 176 2.87 -19.67 -1.81
CA VAL A 176 3.55 -18.37 -1.76
C VAL A 176 4.63 -18.26 -2.84
N ASN A 177 5.43 -19.31 -3.03
CA ASN A 177 6.45 -19.32 -4.10
C ASN A 177 5.84 -19.31 -5.51
N SER A 178 4.63 -19.85 -5.70
CA SER A 178 3.94 -19.87 -7.00
C SER A 178 3.55 -18.47 -7.51
N TYR A 179 3.51 -17.45 -6.66
CA TYR A 179 3.23 -16.07 -7.07
C TYR A 179 4.37 -15.43 -7.87
N GLY A 180 5.58 -15.97 -7.74
CA GLY A 180 6.76 -15.51 -8.47
C GLY A 180 7.13 -14.05 -8.15
N VAL A 181 7.85 -13.43 -9.09
CA VAL A 181 8.21 -12.01 -9.01
C VAL A 181 7.16 -11.20 -9.77
N GLN A 182 6.62 -10.16 -9.15
CA GLN A 182 5.62 -9.30 -9.79
C GLN A 182 6.13 -7.86 -9.93
N ARG A 183 5.68 -7.18 -10.99
CA ARG A 183 5.98 -5.78 -11.25
C ARG A 183 4.69 -5.00 -11.24
N VAL A 184 4.59 -4.03 -10.34
CA VAL A 184 3.38 -3.23 -10.15
C VAL A 184 3.72 -1.75 -10.11
N ARG A 185 2.76 -0.90 -10.44
CA ARG A 185 2.89 0.54 -10.20
C ARG A 185 2.37 0.86 -8.80
N GLY A 186 2.99 1.83 -8.14
CA GLY A 186 2.52 2.30 -6.84
C GLY A 186 3.07 3.68 -6.51
N TYR A 187 2.68 4.20 -5.35
CA TYR A 187 3.19 5.47 -4.82
C TYR A 187 3.25 5.42 -3.29
N ILE A 188 4.16 6.21 -2.72
CA ILE A 188 4.21 6.43 -1.27
C ILE A 188 3.07 7.37 -0.90
N VAL A 189 2.24 6.96 0.06
CA VAL A 189 1.16 7.77 0.63
C VAL A 189 1.81 8.82 1.54
N LYS A 190 1.55 10.10 1.27
CA LYS A 190 2.09 11.26 2.01
C LYS A 190 1.09 11.78 3.02
#